data_AF-A0A9E1DXJ8-F1
#
_entry.id   AF-A0A9E1DXJ8-F1
#
_cell.length_a   1.000
_cell.length_b   1.000
_cell.length_c   1.000
_cell.angle_alpha   90.00
_cell.angle_beta   90.00
_cell.angle_gamma   90.00
#
_symmetry.space_group_name_H-M   'P 1'
#
loop_
_entity.id
_entity.type
_entity.pdbx_description
1 polymer ?
#
loop_
_entity_poly.entity_id
_entity_poly.type
_entity_poly.pdbx_seq_one_letter_code
_entity_poly.pdbx_strand_id
1 'polypeptide(L)'
;MTDKLVVIGGVAGGATAAARARRLNENAQIVVFERGPYISFANCGLPYYIGQVIKERDDLLVTDAESFTRRYRVDVRLNCEVIDIDRQSREVVVHNRESGEQYRESYGKVILSPGAEPIRPPLEGLEEADNVFTLRTIPDTDRIKAWVDNRQPKSAVVVGGGFIGLEMLENLAFRGVHVI
;
A
#
# COMPACT_ATOMS: atom_id res chain seq x y z
N MET A 1 2.67 -14.65 28.98
CA MET A 1 2.71 -14.32 27.53
C MET A 1 2.41 -12.85 27.41
N THR A 2 3.22 -12.10 26.68
CA THR A 2 2.96 -10.67 26.42
C THR A 2 1.76 -10.55 25.49
N ASP A 3 0.78 -9.72 25.82
CA ASP A 3 -0.39 -9.41 24.99
C ASP A 3 -0.03 -8.46 23.83
N LYS A 4 1.15 -8.66 23.24
CA LYS A 4 1.67 -7.85 22.15
C LYS A 4 1.37 -8.51 20.81
N LEU A 5 0.61 -7.79 19.99
CA LEU A 5 0.28 -8.14 18.62
C LEU A 5 1.07 -7.25 17.66
N VAL A 6 1.89 -7.87 16.81
CA VAL A 6 2.51 -7.22 15.67
C VAL A 6 1.71 -7.54 14.41
N VAL A 7 1.38 -6.53 13.62
CA VAL A 7 0.67 -6.66 12.35
C VAL A 7 1.56 -6.11 11.24
N ILE A 8 1.80 -6.92 10.20
CA ILE A 8 2.66 -6.57 9.06
C ILE A 8 1.76 -6.27 7.86
N GLY A 9 1.72 -5.01 7.43
CA GLY A 9 0.83 -4.46 6.41
C GLY A 9 -0.34 -3.69 7.05
N GLY A 10 -0.53 -2.43 6.67
CA GLY A 10 -1.49 -1.50 7.27
C GLY A 10 -2.70 -1.16 6.40
N VAL A 11 -2.94 -1.91 5.32
CA VAL A 11 -4.08 -1.70 4.41
C VAL A 11 -5.24 -2.61 4.84
N ALA A 12 -5.96 -3.25 3.90
CA ALA A 12 -7.23 -3.92 4.17
C ALA A 12 -7.18 -4.94 5.32
N GLY A 13 -6.38 -6.00 5.19
CA GLY A 13 -6.33 -7.08 6.16
C GLY A 13 -5.79 -6.65 7.53
N GLY A 14 -4.63 -6.00 7.54
CA GLY A 14 -3.96 -5.61 8.78
C GLY A 14 -4.66 -4.51 9.56
N ALA A 15 -5.18 -3.46 8.90
CA ALA A 15 -5.93 -2.42 9.60
C ALA A 15 -7.22 -2.97 10.21
N THR A 16 -7.92 -3.84 9.48
CA THR A 16 -9.12 -4.53 9.99
C THR A 16 -8.79 -5.39 11.21
N ALA A 17 -7.72 -6.17 11.14
CA ALA A 17 -7.28 -7.02 12.24
C ALA A 17 -6.88 -6.20 13.48
N ALA A 18 -6.11 -5.12 13.30
CA ALA A 18 -5.67 -4.25 14.39
C ALA A 18 -6.86 -3.55 15.08
N ALA A 19 -7.78 -2.98 14.29
CA ALA A 19 -8.98 -2.33 14.83
C ALA A 19 -9.88 -3.32 15.60
N ARG A 20 -10.02 -4.56 15.09
CA ARG A 20 -10.80 -5.59 15.80
C ARG A 20 -10.09 -6.09 17.05
N ALA A 21 -8.78 -6.28 16.99
CA ALA A 21 -7.97 -6.71 18.14
C ALA A 21 -8.11 -5.73 19.31
N ARG A 22 -8.05 -4.41 19.05
CA ARG A 22 -8.30 -3.40 20.09
C ARG A 22 -9.66 -3.58 20.75
N ARG A 23 -10.74 -3.71 19.96
CA ARG A 23 -12.11 -3.87 20.49
C ARG A 23 -12.31 -5.14 21.30
N LEU A 24 -11.47 -6.16 21.10
CA LEU A 24 -11.52 -7.42 21.84
C LEU A 24 -10.67 -7.38 23.12
N ASN A 25 -9.61 -6.57 23.15
CA ASN A 25 -8.75 -6.42 24.31
C ASN A 25 -8.16 -5.00 24.38
N GLU A 26 -8.66 -4.21 25.32
CA GLU A 26 -8.21 -2.83 25.57
C GLU A 26 -6.80 -2.75 26.20
N ASN A 27 -6.27 -3.87 26.72
CA ASN A 27 -4.94 -3.94 27.32
C ASN A 27 -3.86 -4.48 26.36
N ALA A 28 -4.26 -5.00 25.19
CA ALA A 28 -3.31 -5.49 24.20
C ALA A 28 -2.39 -4.36 23.70
N GLN A 29 -1.10 -4.62 23.56
CA GLN A 29 -0.17 -3.75 22.85
C GLN A 29 -0.25 -4.12 21.37
N ILE A 30 -0.66 -3.20 20.51
CA ILE A 30 -0.83 -3.47 19.08
C ILE A 30 0.09 -2.55 18.31
N VAL A 31 0.97 -3.13 17.50
CA VAL A 31 1.87 -2.40 16.59
C VAL A 31 1.56 -2.80 15.16
N VAL A 32 1.36 -1.83 14.28
CA VAL A 32 1.16 -2.01 12.85
C VAL A 32 2.36 -1.42 12.11
N PHE A 33 3.04 -2.26 11.33
CA PHE A 33 4.09 -1.84 10.43
C PHE A 33 3.55 -1.72 9.00
N GLU A 34 3.76 -0.57 8.38
CA GLU A 34 3.47 -0.33 6.97
C GLU A 34 4.72 0.21 6.29
N ARG A 35 5.14 -0.45 5.20
CA ARG A 35 6.37 -0.07 4.47
C ARG A 35 6.19 1.21 3.68
N GLY A 36 4.95 1.54 3.35
CA GLY A 36 4.57 2.77 2.64
C GLY A 36 4.20 3.92 3.57
N PRO A 37 3.90 5.09 2.98
CA PRO A 37 3.55 6.29 3.74
C PRO A 37 2.06 6.38 4.11
N TYR A 38 1.22 5.42 3.71
CA TYR A 38 -0.22 5.46 3.95
C TYR A 38 -0.73 4.11 4.46
N ILE A 39 -1.64 4.16 5.45
CA ILE A 39 -2.48 3.03 5.85
C ILE A 39 -3.89 3.20 5.28
N SER A 40 -4.66 2.11 5.25
CA SER A 40 -6.12 2.16 5.04
C SER A 40 -6.59 3.05 3.87
N PHE A 41 -5.89 3.02 2.73
CA PHE A 41 -6.31 3.74 1.54
C PHE A 41 -7.17 2.85 0.62
N ALA A 42 -8.02 3.47 -0.19
CA ALA A 42 -8.92 2.81 -1.12
C ALA A 42 -8.17 2.39 -2.39
N ASN A 43 -7.46 1.25 -2.35
CA ASN A 43 -6.73 0.71 -3.48
C ASN A 43 -7.60 0.41 -4.72
N CYS A 44 -8.90 0.14 -4.53
CA CYS A 44 -9.84 -0.04 -5.64
C CYS A 44 -10.19 1.29 -6.33
N GLY A 45 -9.97 2.44 -5.68
CA GLY A 45 -10.23 3.77 -6.22
C GLY A 45 -9.12 4.31 -7.13
N LEU A 46 -7.95 3.66 -7.15
CA LEU A 46 -6.76 4.21 -7.82
C LEU A 46 -6.95 4.43 -9.34
N PRO A 47 -7.50 3.48 -10.12
CA PRO A 47 -7.76 3.69 -11.54
C PRO A 47 -8.70 4.89 -11.78
N TYR A 48 -9.73 5.01 -10.94
CA TYR A 48 -10.74 6.07 -11.02
C TYR A 48 -10.20 7.46 -10.72
N TYR A 49 -9.18 7.57 -9.86
CA TYR A 49 -8.47 8.84 -9.66
C TYR A 49 -7.58 9.20 -10.87
N ILE A 50 -6.91 8.22 -11.47
CA ILE A 50 -6.13 8.42 -12.71
C ILE A 50 -7.05 8.89 -13.85
N GLY A 51 -8.22 8.26 -13.99
CA GLY A 51 -9.26 8.60 -14.96
C GLY A 51 -10.01 9.90 -14.68
N GLN A 52 -9.73 10.57 -13.56
CA GLN A 52 -10.46 11.74 -13.07
C GLN A 52 -11.96 11.47 -12.80
N VAL A 53 -12.37 10.23 -12.55
CA VAL A 53 -13.71 9.93 -12.03
C VAL A 53 -13.78 10.33 -10.55
N ILE A 54 -12.74 9.97 -9.78
CA ILE A 54 -12.46 10.56 -8.47
C ILE A 54 -11.60 11.81 -8.72
N LYS A 55 -12.03 12.95 -8.18
CA LYS A 55 -11.37 14.25 -8.44
C LYS A 55 -10.29 14.56 -7.42
N GLU A 56 -10.59 14.35 -6.15
CA GLU A 56 -9.70 14.68 -5.06
C GLU A 56 -8.85 13.48 -4.67
N ARG A 57 -7.54 13.69 -4.52
CA ARG A 57 -6.61 12.63 -4.09
C ARG A 57 -6.95 12.11 -2.70
N ASP A 58 -7.39 13.01 -1.83
CA ASP A 58 -7.66 12.71 -0.42
C ASP A 58 -8.91 11.83 -0.24
N ASP A 59 -9.80 11.74 -1.25
CA ASP A 59 -10.92 10.79 -1.24
C ASP A 59 -10.44 9.32 -1.30
N LEU A 60 -9.18 9.08 -1.68
CA LEU A 60 -8.57 7.76 -1.61
C LEU A 60 -8.10 7.41 -0.19
N LEU A 61 -7.97 8.39 0.71
CA LEU A 61 -7.44 8.22 2.06
C LEU A 61 -8.60 8.04 3.06
N VAL A 62 -8.96 6.79 3.37
CA VAL A 62 -10.11 6.51 4.27
C VAL A 62 -9.80 6.91 5.72
N THR A 63 -8.55 6.75 6.16
CA THR A 63 -8.07 7.23 7.46
C THR A 63 -6.54 7.39 7.41
N ASP A 64 -6.02 8.33 8.19
CA ASP A 64 -4.59 8.48 8.42
C ASP A 64 -4.12 7.71 9.69
N ALA A 65 -2.79 7.63 9.87
CA ALA A 65 -2.16 6.94 10.98
C ALA A 65 -2.44 7.59 12.35
N GLU A 66 -2.53 8.93 12.42
CA GLU A 66 -2.79 9.65 13.67
C GLU A 66 -4.22 9.41 14.14
N SER A 67 -5.19 9.54 13.24
CA SER A 67 -6.60 9.27 13.45
C SER A 67 -6.83 7.80 13.85
N PHE A 68 -6.14 6.86 13.19
CA PHE A 68 -6.21 5.44 13.54
C PHE A 68 -5.63 5.17 14.93
N THR A 69 -4.46 5.74 15.23
CA THR A 69 -3.80 5.66 16.55
C THR A 69 -4.68 6.22 17.65
N ARG A 70 -5.22 7.43 17.46
CA ARG A 70 -6.10 8.11 18.43
C ARG A 70 -7.38 7.30 18.69
N ARG A 71 -7.98 6.74 17.65
CA ARG A 71 -9.24 5.99 17.75
C ARG A 71 -9.07 4.61 18.37
N TYR A 72 -7.99 3.89 18.04
CA TYR A 72 -7.81 2.49 18.40
C TYR A 72 -6.62 2.22 19.33
N ARG A 73 -5.91 3.24 19.81
CA ARG A 73 -4.72 3.08 20.66
C ARG A 73 -3.74 2.06 20.08
N VAL A 74 -3.49 2.15 18.77
CA VAL A 74 -2.58 1.27 18.03
C VAL A 74 -1.36 2.08 17.64
N ASP A 75 -0.17 1.55 17.87
CA ASP A 75 1.10 2.13 17.41
C ASP A 75 1.26 1.84 15.92
N VAL A 76 1.03 2.85 15.07
CA VAL A 76 1.17 2.74 13.61
C VAL A 76 2.52 3.33 13.19
N ARG A 77 3.36 2.50 12.59
CA ARG A 77 4.69 2.91 12.10
C ARG A 77 4.73 2.80 10.58
N LEU A 78 4.61 3.96 9.95
CA LEU A 78 4.74 4.15 8.50
C LEU A 78 6.20 4.08 8.07
N ASN A 79 6.43 3.87 6.77
CA ASN A 79 7.76 3.75 6.19
C ASN A 79 8.67 2.73 6.92
N CYS A 80 8.07 1.75 7.60
CA CYS A 80 8.76 0.72 8.36
C CYS A 80 8.49 -0.64 7.73
N GLU A 81 9.53 -1.25 7.19
CA GLU A 81 9.46 -2.54 6.52
C GLU A 81 9.96 -3.65 7.46
N VAL A 82 9.14 -4.67 7.70
CA VAL A 82 9.63 -5.88 8.36
C VAL A 82 10.36 -6.73 7.34
N ILE A 83 11.67 -6.91 7.56
CA ILE A 83 12.58 -7.59 6.64
C ILE A 83 12.92 -9.02 7.08
N ASP A 84 12.69 -9.37 8.34
CA ASP A 84 12.90 -10.73 8.85
C ASP A 84 12.00 -11.05 10.06
N ILE A 85 11.76 -12.34 10.31
CA ILE A 85 11.01 -12.85 11.47
C ILE A 85 11.80 -13.95 12.16
N ASP A 86 12.36 -13.63 13.31
CA ASP A 86 12.99 -14.61 14.20
C ASP A 86 11.91 -15.28 15.05
N ARG A 87 11.57 -16.52 14.67
CA ARG A 87 10.55 -17.32 15.36
C ARG A 87 11.04 -17.91 16.67
N GLN A 88 12.36 -18.05 16.85
CA GLN A 88 12.94 -18.59 18.08
C GLN A 88 12.93 -17.52 19.18
N SER A 89 13.40 -16.31 18.87
CA SER A 89 13.37 -15.17 19.80
C SER A 89 12.00 -14.49 19.89
N ARG A 90 11.10 -14.75 18.93
CA ARG A 90 9.79 -14.09 18.77
C ARG A 90 9.93 -12.58 18.54
N GLU A 91 10.78 -12.23 17.59
CA GLU A 91 11.05 -10.86 17.19
C GLU A 91 10.91 -10.69 15.68
N VAL A 92 10.53 -9.49 15.25
CA VAL A 92 10.64 -9.07 13.85
C VAL A 92 11.81 -8.10 13.73
N VAL A 93 12.50 -8.13 12.60
CA VAL A 93 13.52 -7.14 12.25
C VAL A 93 12.86 -6.09 11.37
N VAL A 94 12.89 -4.84 11.81
CA VAL A 94 12.24 -3.72 11.17
C VAL A 94 13.31 -2.79 10.60
N HIS A 95 13.14 -2.38 9.35
CA HIS A 95 13.93 -1.36 8.68
C HIS A 95 13.07 -0.10 8.54
N ASN A 96 13.46 0.98 9.22
CA ASN A 96 12.89 2.30 9.00
C ASN A 96 13.50 2.88 7.73
N ARG A 97 12.67 3.03 6.69
CA ARG A 97 13.09 3.46 5.35
C ARG A 97 13.38 4.96 5.26
N GLU A 98 12.97 5.76 6.25
CA GLU A 98 13.29 7.18 6.34
C GLU A 98 14.65 7.41 7.00
N SER A 99 14.92 6.74 8.13
CA SER A 99 16.18 6.91 8.87
C SER A 99 17.30 5.96 8.43
N GLY A 100 16.96 4.86 7.76
CA GLY A 100 17.88 3.75 7.44
C GLY A 100 18.18 2.84 8.65
N GLU A 101 17.58 3.11 9.81
CA GLU A 101 17.81 2.33 11.03
C GLU A 101 17.15 0.95 10.95
N GLN A 102 17.83 -0.07 11.47
CA GLN A 102 17.25 -1.38 11.70
C GLN A 102 17.20 -1.70 13.18
N TYR A 103 16.06 -2.21 13.64
CA TYR A 103 15.85 -2.59 15.04
C TYR A 103 14.99 -3.84 15.15
N ARG A 104 14.95 -4.42 16.35
CA ARG A 104 14.15 -5.59 16.68
C ARG A 104 12.90 -5.20 17.45
N GLU A 105 11.78 -5.81 17.09
CA GLU A 105 10.50 -5.65 17.79
C GLU A 105 9.96 -7.00 18.23
N SER A 106 9.79 -7.19 19.53
CA SER A 106 9.24 -8.43 20.09
C SER A 106 7.74 -8.56 19.83
N TYR A 107 7.24 -9.80 19.75
CA TYR A 107 5.82 -10.08 19.62
C TYR A 107 5.37 -11.28 20.45
N GLY A 108 4.13 -11.21 20.96
CA GLY A 108 3.43 -12.38 21.46
C GLY A 108 2.75 -13.15 20.33
N LYS A 109 2.13 -12.41 19.40
CA LYS A 109 1.53 -12.92 18.17
C LYS A 109 1.86 -12.01 17.00
N VAL A 110 1.97 -12.58 15.81
CA VAL A 110 2.18 -11.85 14.55
C VAL A 110 1.07 -12.15 13.55
N ILE A 111 0.57 -11.12 12.87
CA ILE A 111 -0.34 -11.24 11.72
C ILE A 111 0.40 -10.78 10.47
N LEU A 112 0.46 -11.64 9.47
CA LEU A 112 1.02 -11.33 8.15
C LEU A 112 -0.12 -10.92 7.21
N SER A 113 -0.11 -9.66 6.79
CA SER A 113 -1.00 -9.12 5.77
C SER A 113 -0.23 -8.30 4.70
N PRO A 114 0.89 -8.81 4.14
CA PRO A 114 1.73 -8.04 3.21
C PRO A 114 1.09 -7.79 1.83
N GLY A 115 -0.01 -8.47 1.52
CA GLY A 115 -0.67 -8.41 0.22
C GLY A 115 0.10 -9.15 -0.86
N ALA A 116 -0.02 -8.68 -2.10
CA ALA A 116 0.63 -9.26 -3.29
C ALA A 116 1.28 -8.16 -4.13
N GLU A 117 2.31 -8.50 -4.91
CA GLU A 117 3.04 -7.55 -5.75
C GLU A 117 2.71 -7.73 -7.24
N PRO A 118 2.76 -6.66 -8.06
CA PRO A 118 2.59 -6.79 -9.50
C PRO A 118 3.71 -7.66 -10.10
N ILE A 119 3.34 -8.58 -10.99
CA ILE A 119 4.32 -9.38 -11.74
C ILE A 119 5.00 -8.48 -12.75
N ARG A 120 6.34 -8.41 -12.70
CA ARG A 120 7.16 -7.79 -13.73
C ARG A 120 7.78 -8.87 -14.61
N PRO A 121 7.38 -8.99 -15.88
CA PRO A 121 7.98 -9.98 -16.77
C PRO A 121 9.44 -9.60 -17.08
N PRO A 122 10.35 -10.58 -17.22
CA PRO A 122 11.75 -10.31 -17.56
C PRO A 122 11.86 -9.93 -19.04
N LEU A 123 11.58 -8.66 -19.36
CA LEU A 123 11.66 -8.11 -20.71
C LEU A 123 12.87 -7.17 -20.81
N GLU A 124 13.61 -7.29 -21.90
CA GLU A 124 14.72 -6.38 -22.22
C GLU A 124 14.19 -4.94 -22.41
N GLY A 125 14.88 -3.96 -21.84
CA GLY A 125 14.49 -2.54 -21.93
C GLY A 125 13.46 -2.08 -20.89
N LEU A 126 12.93 -2.98 -20.05
CA LEU A 126 11.86 -2.65 -19.10
C LEU A 126 12.32 -1.73 -17.95
N GLU A 127 13.55 -1.91 -17.47
CA GLU A 127 14.09 -1.14 -16.34
C GLU A 127 14.58 0.25 -16.78
N GLU A 128 14.93 0.41 -18.05
CA GLU A 128 15.34 1.67 -18.66
C GLU A 128 14.15 2.54 -19.10
N ALA A 129 12.95 1.96 -19.23
CA ALA A 129 11.77 2.64 -19.72
C ALA A 129 11.17 3.59 -18.65
N ASP A 130 11.01 4.87 -19.00
CA ASP A 130 10.44 5.91 -18.13
C ASP A 130 8.90 6.03 -18.24
N ASN A 131 8.30 5.24 -19.12
CA ASN A 131 6.89 5.26 -19.48
C ASN A 131 6.18 3.93 -19.21
N VAL A 132 6.79 3.04 -18.42
CA VAL A 132 6.18 1.77 -17.99
C VAL A 132 5.81 1.85 -16.52
N PHE A 133 4.57 1.46 -16.22
CA PHE A 133 3.99 1.59 -14.89
C PHE A 133 3.32 0.32 -14.43
N THR A 134 3.27 0.18 -13.12
CA THR A 134 2.47 -0.82 -12.39
C THR A 134 1.61 -0.07 -11.39
N LEU A 135 0.38 -0.52 -11.12
CA LEU A 135 -0.53 0.14 -10.20
C LEU A 135 -0.82 -0.74 -8.98
N ARG A 136 -0.39 -0.28 -7.78
CA ARG A 136 -0.73 -0.93 -6.51
C ARG A 136 -0.93 0.06 -5.37
N THR A 137 -0.19 1.16 -5.38
CA THR A 137 -0.09 2.09 -4.25
C THR A 137 -0.46 3.53 -4.65
N ILE A 138 -0.69 4.38 -3.66
CA ILE A 138 -0.88 5.82 -3.89
C ILE A 138 0.31 6.44 -4.65
N PRO A 139 1.59 6.19 -4.28
CA PRO A 139 2.73 6.65 -5.07
C PRO A 139 2.74 6.18 -6.54
N ASP A 140 2.31 4.95 -6.83
CA ASP A 140 2.18 4.49 -8.22
C ASP A 140 1.14 5.31 -8.99
N THR A 141 0.02 5.57 -8.33
CA THR A 141 -1.10 6.33 -8.86
C THR A 141 -0.69 7.77 -9.16
N ASP A 142 0.00 8.41 -8.21
CA ASP A 142 0.52 9.77 -8.35
C ASP A 142 1.50 9.86 -9.55
N ARG A 143 2.40 8.87 -9.71
CA ARG A 143 3.33 8.81 -10.85
C ARG A 143 2.60 8.69 -12.18
N ILE A 144 1.66 7.75 -12.30
CA ILE A 144 0.91 7.54 -13.54
C ILE A 144 0.09 8.78 -13.87
N LYS A 145 -0.66 9.31 -12.90
CA LYS A 145 -1.51 10.48 -13.11
C LYS A 145 -0.69 11.70 -13.52
N ALA A 146 0.41 11.99 -12.83
CA ALA A 146 1.30 13.10 -13.19
C ALA A 146 1.88 12.93 -14.60
N TRP A 147 2.25 11.71 -14.98
CA TRP A 147 2.75 11.45 -16.33
C TRP A 147 1.68 11.70 -17.39
N VAL A 148 0.45 11.20 -17.19
CA VAL A 148 -0.68 11.43 -18.10
C VAL A 148 -1.06 12.90 -18.18
N ASP A 149 -1.11 13.60 -17.05
CA ASP A 149 -1.46 15.03 -16.98
C ASP A 149 -0.42 15.90 -17.71
N ASN A 150 0.87 15.63 -17.50
CA ASN A 150 1.96 16.44 -18.04
C ASN A 150 2.29 16.11 -19.50
N ARG A 151 2.23 14.83 -19.89
CA ARG A 151 2.64 14.37 -21.23
C ARG A 151 1.49 14.32 -22.22
N GLN A 152 0.24 14.25 -21.75
CA GLN A 152 -0.96 14.14 -22.58
C GLN A 152 -0.81 13.08 -23.69
N PRO A 153 -0.56 11.81 -23.32
CA PRO A 153 -0.30 10.76 -24.30
C PRO A 153 -1.48 10.57 -25.25
N LYS A 154 -1.18 10.37 -26.54
CA LYS A 154 -2.20 10.04 -27.53
C LYS A 154 -2.63 8.57 -27.47
N SER A 155 -1.72 7.70 -27.06
CA SER A 155 -1.96 6.27 -26.93
C SER A 155 -1.29 5.66 -25.70
N ALA A 156 -1.84 4.54 -25.23
CA ALA A 156 -1.30 3.72 -24.17
C ALA A 156 -1.50 2.24 -24.50
N VAL A 157 -0.64 1.38 -23.96
CA VAL A 157 -0.78 -0.08 -24.06
C VAL A 157 -1.03 -0.63 -22.66
N VAL A 158 -2.07 -1.43 -22.49
CA VAL A 158 -2.35 -2.14 -21.23
C VAL A 158 -1.97 -3.60 -21.38
N VAL A 159 -0.90 -4.00 -20.70
CA VAL A 159 -0.42 -5.38 -20.72
C VAL A 159 -1.14 -6.18 -19.63
N GLY A 160 -2.19 -6.90 -20.03
CA GLY A 160 -2.95 -7.83 -19.20
C GLY A 160 -4.44 -7.51 -19.13
N GLY A 161 -5.29 -8.44 -19.60
CA GLY A 161 -6.75 -8.29 -19.64
C GLY A 161 -7.50 -8.70 -18.37
N GLY A 162 -6.82 -8.66 -17.21
CA GLY A 162 -7.47 -8.87 -15.92
C GLY A 162 -8.29 -7.65 -15.49
N PHE A 163 -9.04 -7.75 -14.38
CA PHE A 163 -9.93 -6.67 -13.94
C PHE A 163 -9.21 -5.32 -13.75
N ILE A 164 -8.02 -5.30 -13.13
CA ILE A 164 -7.21 -4.07 -12.96
C ILE A 164 -6.82 -3.47 -14.33
N GLY A 165 -6.46 -4.32 -15.30
CA GLY A 165 -6.12 -3.88 -16.64
C GLY A 165 -7.32 -3.27 -17.36
N LEU A 166 -8.49 -3.89 -17.24
CA LEU A 166 -9.74 -3.35 -17.79
C LEU A 166 -10.13 -2.02 -17.15
N GLU A 167 -10.03 -1.89 -15.83
CA GLU A 167 -10.28 -0.63 -15.13
C GLU A 167 -9.31 0.47 -15.58
N MET A 168 -8.03 0.14 -15.78
CA MET A 168 -7.04 1.09 -16.31
C MET A 168 -7.33 1.48 -17.75
N LEU A 169 -7.73 0.54 -18.60
CA LEU A 169 -8.12 0.80 -19.98
C LEU A 169 -9.30 1.77 -20.03
N GLU A 170 -10.35 1.50 -19.27
CA GLU A 170 -11.54 2.38 -19.18
C GLU A 170 -11.16 3.78 -18.72
N ASN A 171 -10.39 3.88 -17.64
CA ASN A 171 -10.03 5.16 -17.05
C ASN A 171 -9.07 5.97 -17.94
N LEU A 172 -8.17 5.33 -18.69
CA LEU A 172 -7.37 6.03 -19.70
C LEU A 172 -8.20 6.46 -20.92
N ALA A 173 -9.19 5.66 -21.32
CA ALA A 173 -10.12 6.05 -22.37
C ALA A 173 -10.97 7.28 -21.98
N PHE A 174 -11.41 7.40 -20.72
CA PHE A 174 -12.05 8.62 -20.21
C PHE A 174 -11.17 9.86 -20.27
N ARG A 175 -9.84 9.68 -20.27
CA ARG A 175 -8.86 10.75 -20.47
C ARG A 175 -8.62 11.09 -21.95
N GLY A 176 -9.33 10.44 -22.88
CA GLY A 176 -9.16 10.63 -24.32
C GLY A 176 -7.93 9.92 -24.91
N VAL A 177 -7.32 9.00 -24.16
CA VAL A 177 -6.16 8.23 -24.63
C VAL A 177 -6.64 7.03 -25.45
N HIS A 178 -6.04 6.80 -26.62
CA HIS A 178 -6.31 5.59 -27.40
C HIS A 178 -5.58 4.38 -26.79
N VAL A 179 -6.33 3.45 -26.20
CA VAL A 179 -5.76 2.29 -25.49
C VAL A 179 -5.74 1.05 -26.38
N ILE A 180 -4.64 0.29 -26.30
CA ILE A 180 -4.42 -1.00 -26.96
C ILE A 180 -4.26 -2.08 -25.89
#